data_AF-H2C606-F1
#
_entry.id   AF-H2C606-F1
#
_cell.length_a   1.000
_cell.length_b   1.000
_cell.length_c   1.000
_cell.angle_alpha   90.00
_cell.angle_beta   90.00
_cell.angle_gamma   90.00
#
_symmetry.space_group_name_H-M   'P 1'
#
loop_
_entity.id
_entity.type
_entity.pdbx_description
1 polymer ?
#
loop_
_entity_poly.entity_id
_entity_poly.type
_entity_poly.pdbx_seq_one_letter_code
_entity_poly.pdbx_strand_id
1 'polypeptide(L)'
;MRSDITQSPLRSVFGPTILAASGVFYVGRSRDEAERELRRAKTIYPDFKVVLADLSIKEDKILAVDVDPDLGDLDEGYAVLVQA
;
A
#
# COMPACT_ATOMS: atom_id res chain seq x y z
N MET A 1 16.17 -30.86 -36.48
CA MET A 1 16.18 -30.85 -34.99
C MET A 1 16.53 -29.46 -34.50
N ARG A 2 15.52 -28.67 -34.14
CA ARG A 2 15.65 -27.47 -33.31
C ARG A 2 14.42 -27.47 -32.41
N SER A 3 14.63 -27.72 -31.14
CA SER A 3 13.60 -27.75 -30.11
C SER A 3 13.40 -26.33 -29.62
N ASP A 4 12.31 -25.71 -30.07
CA ASP A 4 11.84 -24.43 -29.53
C ASP A 4 11.35 -24.66 -28.10
N ILE A 5 12.20 -24.30 -27.13
CA ILE A 5 11.80 -24.23 -25.73
C ILE A 5 10.98 -22.95 -25.59
N THR A 6 9.68 -23.03 -25.84
CA THR A 6 8.74 -22.02 -25.37
C THR A 6 8.72 -22.08 -23.85
N GLN A 7 9.51 -21.23 -23.20
CA GLN A 7 9.38 -20.97 -21.77
C GLN A 7 7.95 -20.51 -21.53
N SER A 8 7.14 -21.40 -20.97
CA SER A 8 5.86 -21.03 -20.39
C SER A 8 6.15 -20.04 -19.27
N PRO A 9 5.44 -18.89 -19.17
CA PRO A 9 5.64 -17.99 -18.05
C PRO A 9 5.40 -18.78 -16.76
N LEU A 10 6.32 -18.66 -15.81
CA LEU A 10 6.18 -19.22 -14.46
C LEU A 10 4.88 -18.66 -13.86
N ARG A 11 3.79 -19.42 -13.98
CA ARG A 11 2.57 -19.16 -13.22
C ARG A 11 2.86 -19.58 -11.80
N SER A 12 2.82 -18.62 -10.88
CA SER A 12 2.84 -18.91 -9.46
C SER A 12 1.72 -19.89 -9.14
N VAL A 13 2.06 -21.05 -8.57
CA VAL A 13 1.13 -22.13 -8.19
C VAL A 13 0.16 -21.69 -7.09
N PHE A 14 0.56 -20.67 -6.36
CA PHE A 14 -0.31 -19.89 -5.50
C PHE A 14 -0.62 -18.63 -6.29
N GLY A 15 -1.88 -18.31 -6.59
CA GLY A 15 -2.25 -16.96 -7.08
C GLY A 15 -1.64 -15.88 -6.19
N PRO A 16 -1.65 -14.58 -6.55
CA PRO A 16 -1.09 -13.56 -5.68
C PRO A 16 -1.70 -13.76 -4.29
N THR A 17 -0.89 -14.24 -3.35
CA THR A 17 -1.25 -14.21 -1.94
C THR A 17 -1.22 -12.73 -1.67
N ILE A 18 -2.34 -12.04 -1.92
CA ILE A 18 -2.59 -10.75 -1.32
C ILE A 18 -2.44 -11.08 0.16
N LEU A 19 -1.32 -10.66 0.74
CA LEU A 19 -1.15 -10.60 2.17
C LEU A 19 -2.33 -9.73 2.62
N ALA A 20 -3.43 -10.34 3.05
CA ALA A 20 -4.72 -9.71 3.29
C ALA A 20 -4.71 -8.81 4.54
N ALA A 21 -3.58 -8.17 4.83
CA ALA A 21 -3.28 -7.55 6.10
C ALA A 21 -2.60 -6.18 5.94
N SER A 22 -2.64 -5.63 4.72
CA SER A 22 -2.38 -4.20 4.47
C SER A 22 -3.68 -3.50 4.07
N GLY A 23 -3.90 -2.29 4.56
CA GLY A 23 -5.09 -1.50 4.24
C GLY A 23 -4.92 -0.02 4.52
N VAL A 24 -5.80 0.78 3.92
CA VAL A 24 -5.84 2.24 4.12
C VAL A 24 -6.81 2.56 5.24
N PHE A 25 -6.31 3.21 6.29
CA PHE A 25 -7.12 3.65 7.43
C PHE A 25 -7.74 5.04 7.21
N TYR A 26 -7.03 5.91 6.50
CA TYR A 26 -7.44 7.29 6.26
C TYR A 26 -6.81 7.83 4.98
N VAL A 27 -7.52 8.72 4.28
CA VAL A 27 -7.03 9.53 3.16
C VAL A 27 -7.59 10.94 3.31
N GLY A 28 -6.76 11.97 3.15
CA GLY A 28 -7.24 13.36 3.17
C GLY A 28 -6.15 14.37 2.86
N ARG A 29 -6.49 15.66 2.81
CA ARG A 29 -5.56 16.73 2.40
C ARG A 29 -4.87 17.46 3.56
N SER A 30 -5.38 17.31 4.78
CA SER A 30 -4.83 17.96 5.97
C SER A 30 -3.77 17.10 6.64
N ARG A 31 -2.55 17.63 6.77
CA ARG A 31 -1.46 16.96 7.49
C ARG A 31 -1.80 16.76 8.96
N ASP A 32 -2.32 17.80 9.61
CA ASP A 32 -2.66 17.78 11.04
C ASP A 32 -3.72 16.70 11.34
N GLU A 33 -4.69 16.53 10.44
CA GLU A 33 -5.71 15.50 10.55
C GLU A 33 -5.12 14.10 10.32
N ALA A 34 -4.27 13.95 9.30
CA ALA A 34 -3.59 12.69 9.03
C ALA A 34 -2.70 12.24 10.20
N GLU A 35 -2.01 13.17 10.88
CA GLU A 35 -1.23 12.88 12.08
C GLU A 35 -2.11 12.49 13.28
N ARG A 36 -3.32 13.04 13.40
CA ARG A 36 -4.30 12.59 14.40
C ARG A 36 -4.78 11.17 14.10
N GLU A 37 -5.14 10.88 12.86
CA GLU A 37 -5.59 9.53 12.46
C GLU A 37 -4.45 8.50 12.53
N LEU A 38 -3.20 8.89 12.26
CA LEU A 38 -2.01 8.05 12.48
C LEU A 38 -1.91 7.60 13.95
N ARG A 39 -2.03 8.54 14.89
CA ARG A 39 -2.00 8.20 16.33
C ARG A 39 -3.15 7.26 16.70
N ARG A 40 -4.34 7.51 16.17
CA ARG A 40 -5.52 6.67 16.41
C ARG A 40 -5.35 5.26 15.85
N ALA A 41 -4.85 5.13 14.63
CA ALA A 41 -4.57 3.85 13.99
C ALA A 41 -3.53 3.03 14.77
N LYS A 42 -2.46 3.67 15.29
CA LYS A 42 -1.47 3.00 16.17
C LYS A 42 -2.08 2.46 17.46
N THR A 43 -3.12 3.11 17.99
CA THR A 43 -3.84 2.61 19.17
C THR A 43 -4.75 1.43 18.84
N ILE A 44 -5.40 1.44 17.69
CA ILE A 44 -6.34 0.39 17.26
C ILE A 44 -5.59 -0.86 16.78
N TYR A 45 -4.47 -0.68 16.09
CA TYR A 45 -3.65 -1.73 15.50
C TYR A 45 -2.23 -1.74 16.09
N PRO A 46 -2.07 -2.03 17.39
CA PRO A 46 -0.77 -1.96 18.08
C PRO A 46 0.25 -2.98 17.56
N ASP A 47 -0.22 -4.09 16.99
CA ASP A 47 0.62 -5.18 16.49
C ASP A 47 0.99 -5.01 15.00
N PHE A 48 0.51 -3.96 14.35
CA PHE A 48 0.74 -3.70 12.93
C PHE A 48 1.66 -2.50 12.73
N LYS A 49 2.35 -2.48 11.59
CA LYS A 49 3.08 -1.30 11.17
C LYS A 49 2.10 -0.27 10.63
N VAL A 50 2.04 0.89 11.27
CA VAL A 50 1.19 2.02 10.84
C VAL A 50 2.06 3.16 10.33
N VAL A 51 1.85 3.55 9.07
CA VAL A 51 2.64 4.53 8.33
C VAL A 51 1.76 5.69 7.89
N LEU A 52 2.29 6.91 7.92
CA LEU A 52 1.72 8.08 7.26
C LEU A 52 2.51 8.32 5.99
N ALA A 53 1.85 8.28 4.84
CA ALA A 53 2.40 8.53 3.52
C ALA A 53 1.97 9.92 3.03
N ASP A 54 2.91 10.73 2.55
CA ASP A 54 2.63 11.98 1.82
C ASP A 54 2.53 11.67 0.32
N LEU A 55 1.33 11.78 -0.25
CA LEU A 55 1.06 11.39 -1.64
C LEU A 55 1.73 12.32 -2.66
N SER A 56 2.26 13.47 -2.23
CA SER A 56 3.08 14.33 -3.08
C SER A 56 4.53 13.84 -3.22
N ILE A 57 4.98 12.95 -2.32
CA ILE A 57 6.30 12.32 -2.36
C ILE A 57 6.19 11.02 -3.13
N LYS A 58 7.01 10.87 -4.17
CA LYS A 58 6.93 9.73 -5.11
C LYS A 58 7.09 8.39 -4.41
N GLU A 59 8.06 8.28 -3.51
CA GLU A 59 8.38 7.06 -2.77
C GLU A 59 7.23 6.65 -1.84
N ASP A 60 6.62 7.62 -1.16
CA ASP A 60 5.46 7.43 -0.29
C ASP A 60 4.21 7.05 -1.10
N LYS A 61 4.01 7.67 -2.27
CA LYS A 61 2.92 7.34 -3.19
C LYS A 61 3.03 5.91 -3.72
N ILE A 62 4.24 5.43 -4.02
CA ILE A 62 4.46 4.03 -4.42
C ILE A 62 4.02 3.07 -3.29
N LEU A 63 4.44 3.35 -2.06
CA LEU A 63 4.02 2.57 -0.89
C LEU A 63 2.50 2.56 -0.69
N ALA A 64 1.84 3.69 -0.93
CA ALA A 64 0.40 3.82 -0.82
C ALA A 64 -0.33 3.03 -1.92
N VAL A 65 0.14 3.10 -3.16
CA VAL A 65 -0.40 2.38 -4.33
C VAL A 65 -0.26 0.86 -4.19
N ASP A 66 0.84 0.40 -3.58
CA ASP A 66 1.04 -1.02 -3.29
C ASP A 66 0.00 -1.57 -2.29
N VAL A 67 -0.54 -0.70 -1.43
CA VAL A 67 -1.63 -1.04 -0.49
C VAL A 67 -3.00 -0.90 -1.14
N ASP A 68 -3.22 0.20 -1.85
CA ASP A 68 -4.47 0.50 -2.56
C ASP A 68 -4.16 1.24 -3.87
N PRO A 69 -4.34 0.58 -5.04
CA PRO A 69 -4.06 1.17 -6.34
C PRO A 69 -4.80 2.47 -6.64
N ASP A 70 -5.98 2.70 -6.02
CA ASP A 70 -6.79 3.89 -6.25
C ASP A 70 -6.09 5.17 -5.74
N LEU A 71 -5.12 5.04 -4.82
CA LEU A 71 -4.29 6.17 -4.36
C LEU A 71 -3.34 6.69 -5.45
N GLY A 72 -3.17 5.94 -6.55
CA GLY A 72 -2.38 6.35 -7.71
C GLY A 72 -2.94 7.58 -8.43
N ASP A 73 -4.26 7.78 -8.33
CA ASP A 73 -4.96 8.90 -8.96
C ASP A 73 -4.81 10.24 -8.20
N LEU A 74 -4.19 10.21 -7.01
CA LEU A 74 -3.99 11.39 -6.15
C LEU A 74 -2.57 11.91 -6.24
N ASP A 75 -2.39 13.19 -6.58
CA ASP A 75 -1.05 13.83 -6.67
C ASP A 75 -0.66 14.61 -5.41
N GLU A 76 -1.59 14.76 -4.46
CA GLU A 76 -1.39 15.49 -3.21
C GLU A 76 -2.26 14.90 -2.10
N GLY A 77 -1.88 15.15 -0.85
CA GLY A 77 -2.59 14.70 0.34
C GLY A 77 -1.82 13.63 1.11
N TYR A 78 -2.52 12.98 2.03
CA TYR A 78 -1.94 12.08 3.02
C TYR A 78 -2.78 10.82 3.15
N ALA A 79 -2.11 9.68 3.29
CA ALA A 79 -2.75 8.41 3.58
C ALA A 79 -2.15 7.77 4.85
N VAL A 80 -3.01 7.19 5.69
CA VAL A 80 -2.56 6.34 6.82
C VAL A 80 -2.71 4.89 6.39
N LEU A 81 -1.59 4.19 6.32
CA LEU A 81 -1.50 2.79 5.90
C LEU A 81 -1.29 1.92 7.14
N VAL A 82 -2.01 0.80 7.22
CA VAL A 82 -1.79 -0.27 8.19
C VAL A 82 -1.22 -1.44 7.40
N GLN A 83 -0.11 -2.02 7.83
CA GLN A 83 0.64 -3.07 7.13
C GLN A 83 1.00 -4.18 8.12
N ALA A 84 0.88 -5.44 7.69
CA ALA A 84 1.32 -6.62 8.44
C ALA A 84 2.76 -7.03 8.17
#